data_AF-A0A8B7E7D5-F1
#
_entry.id   AF-A0A8B7E7D5-F1
#
_cell.length_a   1.000
_cell.length_b   1.000
_cell.length_c   1.000
_cell.angle_alpha   90.00
_cell.angle_beta   90.00
_cell.angle_gamma   90.00
#
_symmetry.space_group_name_H-M   'P 1'
#
loop_
_entity.id
_entity.type
_entity.pdbx_description
1 polymer ?
#
loop_
_entity_poly.entity_id
_entity_poly.type
_entity_poly.pdbx_seq_one_letter_code
_entity_poly.pdbx_strand_id
1 'polypeptide(L)'
;MNFVTIATILISLASQINGHGYLQNPPARNSMWRFGFNTPPNYNDNELFCGGATVMNMNNGGRCGVCGDPWHVKDQPHMDGGRKTKTSGDSIGKLNGELLELVTGGTKFAVTEWGRFLYKYQVRLPSNLKCERCVLQWWYKGGNNWGCEGGKCGMGLGPQEHFVNCADIKIVA
;
A
#
# COMPACT_ATOMS: atom_id res chain seq x y z
N MET A 1 -10.72 -13.93 41.46
CA MET A 1 -10.41 -13.35 40.13
C MET A 1 -11.40 -12.21 39.93
N ASN A 2 -10.98 -10.98 40.25
CA ASN A 2 -11.88 -9.85 40.42
C ASN A 2 -12.28 -9.25 39.06
N PHE A 3 -13.51 -8.76 38.95
CA PHE A 3 -14.03 -8.08 37.75
C PHE A 3 -13.10 -6.95 37.25
N VAL A 4 -12.42 -6.26 38.16
CA VAL A 4 -11.41 -5.24 37.87
C VAL A 4 -10.24 -5.79 37.06
N THR A 5 -9.80 -7.02 37.35
CA THR A 5 -8.70 -7.70 36.66
C THR A 5 -9.08 -8.12 35.23
N ILE A 6 -10.35 -8.48 35.01
CA ILE A 6 -10.85 -8.83 33.66
C ILE A 6 -10.97 -7.57 32.80
N ALA A 7 -11.45 -6.47 33.37
CA ALA A 7 -11.59 -5.19 32.66
C ALA A 7 -10.23 -4.60 32.24
N THR A 8 -9.20 -4.69 33.08
CA THR A 8 -7.85 -4.22 32.73
C THR A 8 -7.17 -5.06 31.65
N ILE A 9 -7.42 -6.38 31.61
CA ILE A 9 -6.91 -7.28 30.55
C ILE A 9 -7.61 -7.02 29.20
N LEU A 10 -8.90 -6.66 29.21
CA LEU A 10 -9.65 -6.32 27.98
C LEU A 10 -9.23 -4.96 27.40
N ILE A 11 -8.86 -3.99 28.22
CA ILE A 11 -8.44 -2.64 27.78
C ILE A 11 -7.01 -2.65 27.20
N SER A 12 -6.12 -3.53 27.67
CA SER A 12 -4.75 -3.65 27.17
C SER A 12 -4.62 -4.32 25.80
N LEU A 13 -5.70 -4.94 25.27
CA LEU A 13 -5.73 -5.56 23.94
C LEU A 13 -6.04 -4.58 22.80
N ALA A 14 -6.25 -3.29 23.08
CA ALA A 14 -6.69 -2.29 22.10
C ALA A 14 -5.55 -1.54 21.34
N SER A 15 -4.34 -2.09 21.29
CA SER A 15 -3.24 -1.56 20.45
C SER A 15 -2.51 -2.75 19.81
N GLN A 16 -2.29 -2.85 18.50
CA GLN A 16 -1.65 -1.87 17.62
C GLN A 16 -2.11 -2.08 16.16
N ILE A 17 -2.90 -1.15 15.59
CA ILE A 17 -2.98 -1.03 14.13
C ILE A 17 -1.88 -0.04 13.76
N ASN A 18 -0.75 -0.53 13.25
CA ASN A 18 0.38 0.34 13.00
C ASN A 18 0.72 0.41 11.52
N GLY A 19 0.58 1.61 10.93
CA GLY A 19 1.01 1.90 9.57
C GLY A 19 0.18 1.28 8.43
N HIS A 20 -1.05 0.84 8.66
CA HIS A 20 -1.91 0.34 7.57
C HIS A 20 -2.63 1.48 6.83
N GLY A 21 -2.91 1.29 5.55
CA GLY A 21 -3.61 2.31 4.76
C GLY A 21 -4.00 1.83 3.37
N TYR A 22 -4.85 2.62 2.72
CA TYR A 22 -5.29 2.40 1.35
C TYR A 22 -5.47 3.72 0.60
N LEU A 23 -5.43 3.67 -0.73
CA LEU A 23 -5.71 4.80 -1.60
C LEU A 23 -7.23 4.99 -1.75
N GLN A 24 -7.72 6.10 -1.21
CA GLN A 24 -9.15 6.42 -1.18
C GLN A 24 -9.62 7.25 -2.39
N ASN A 25 -8.79 8.14 -2.93
CA ASN A 25 -9.16 9.00 -4.06
C ASN A 25 -7.97 9.18 -5.02
N PRO A 26 -8.05 8.66 -6.26
CA PRO A 26 -9.13 7.83 -6.80
C PRO A 26 -9.26 6.49 -6.05
N PRO A 27 -10.46 5.91 -5.87
CA PRO A 27 -10.63 4.64 -5.15
C PRO A 27 -9.79 3.51 -5.77
N ALA A 28 -8.94 2.89 -4.97
CA ALA A 28 -8.21 1.70 -5.41
C ALA A 28 -9.12 0.47 -5.51
N ARG A 29 -8.74 -0.49 -6.36
CA ARG A 29 -9.50 -1.73 -6.67
C ARG A 29 -10.00 -2.48 -5.44
N ASN A 30 -9.15 -2.60 -4.42
CA ASN A 30 -9.46 -3.20 -3.12
C ASN A 30 -10.53 -2.44 -2.31
N SER A 31 -10.66 -1.13 -2.52
CA SER A 31 -11.51 -0.24 -1.73
C SER A 31 -12.73 0.27 -2.48
N MET A 32 -12.85 -0.01 -3.79
CA MET A 32 -13.95 0.45 -4.65
C MET A 32 -15.34 0.17 -4.05
N TRP A 33 -15.53 -0.98 -3.39
CA TRP A 33 -16.79 -1.36 -2.74
C TRP A 33 -17.24 -0.37 -1.66
N ARG A 34 -16.31 0.32 -0.99
CA ARG A 34 -16.63 1.36 0.01
C ARG A 34 -17.26 2.61 -0.62
N PHE A 35 -17.07 2.80 -1.92
CA PHE A 35 -17.50 3.97 -2.68
C PHE A 35 -18.69 3.69 -3.61
N GLY A 36 -19.39 2.57 -3.38
CA GLY A 36 -20.62 2.23 -4.10
C GLY A 36 -20.41 1.60 -5.48
N PHE A 37 -19.18 1.25 -5.85
CA PHE A 37 -18.92 0.49 -7.06
C PHE A 37 -19.35 -0.97 -6.89
N ASN A 38 -19.90 -1.57 -7.96
CA ASN A 38 -20.28 -2.98 -7.99
C ASN A 38 -19.04 -3.89 -8.05
N THR A 39 -18.36 -4.05 -6.91
CA THR A 39 -17.17 -4.87 -6.73
C THR A 39 -17.32 -5.72 -5.47
N PRO A 40 -16.73 -6.93 -5.41
CA PRO A 40 -16.77 -7.76 -4.20
C PRO A 40 -16.19 -6.99 -3.00
N PRO A 41 -16.87 -7.01 -1.83
CA PRO A 41 -16.35 -6.36 -0.64
C PRO A 41 -15.03 -6.99 -0.18
N ASN A 42 -14.03 -6.13 0.10
CA ASN A 42 -12.81 -6.51 0.78
C ASN A 42 -12.69 -5.70 2.08
N TYR A 43 -13.03 -6.32 3.22
CA TYR A 43 -13.00 -5.65 4.53
C TYR A 43 -11.59 -5.36 5.04
N ASN A 44 -10.58 -6.02 4.47
CA ASN A 44 -9.15 -5.83 4.76
C ASN A 44 -8.48 -5.02 3.64
N ASP A 45 -9.20 -4.09 3.02
CA ASP A 45 -8.69 -3.29 1.92
C ASP A 45 -7.50 -2.39 2.32
N ASN A 46 -7.31 -2.13 3.61
CA ASN A 46 -6.11 -1.46 4.15
C ASN A 46 -4.87 -2.38 4.29
N GLU A 47 -4.94 -3.65 3.87
CA GLU A 47 -3.92 -4.70 4.07
C GLU A 47 -3.34 -5.24 2.76
N LEU A 48 -3.26 -4.44 1.70
CA LEU A 48 -2.51 -4.83 0.50
C LEU A 48 -1.00 -4.65 0.68
N PHE A 49 -0.50 -5.37 1.68
CA PHE A 49 0.83 -5.30 2.27
C PHE A 49 1.90 -6.24 1.67
N CYS A 50 1.78 -6.64 0.40
CA CYS A 50 2.70 -7.57 -0.28
C CYS A 50 2.82 -8.96 0.38
N GLY A 51 1.83 -9.34 1.18
CA GLY A 51 1.84 -10.55 2.03
C GLY A 51 2.54 -10.39 3.39
N GLY A 52 2.90 -9.17 3.76
CA GLY A 52 3.58 -8.82 5.00
C GLY A 52 5.11 -8.70 4.85
N ALA A 53 5.74 -8.01 5.81
CA ALA A 53 7.17 -7.70 5.76
C ALA A 53 8.07 -8.94 5.59
N THR A 54 7.82 -10.03 6.34
CA THR A 54 8.59 -11.28 6.23
C THR A 54 8.44 -11.91 4.85
N VAL A 55 7.21 -12.03 4.35
CA VAL A 55 6.92 -12.66 3.05
C VAL A 55 7.57 -11.86 1.92
N MET A 56 7.42 -10.54 1.91
CA MET A 56 8.04 -9.68 0.91
C MET A 56 9.56 -9.77 0.95
N ASN A 57 10.17 -9.52 2.12
CA ASN A 57 11.62 -9.32 2.20
C ASN A 57 12.40 -10.64 2.21
N MET A 58 11.95 -11.64 2.98
CA MET A 58 12.67 -12.91 3.13
C MET A 58 12.25 -13.95 2.10
N ASN A 59 10.94 -14.19 1.93
CA ASN A 59 10.46 -15.29 1.10
C ASN A 59 10.44 -14.91 -0.39
N ASN A 60 10.08 -13.66 -0.69
CA ASN A 60 9.96 -13.17 -2.06
C ASN A 60 11.23 -12.43 -2.52
N GLY A 61 12.24 -12.23 -1.68
CA GLY A 61 13.49 -11.54 -2.04
C GLY A 61 13.29 -10.05 -2.34
N GLY A 62 12.47 -9.38 -1.54
CA GLY A 62 12.10 -7.96 -1.71
C GLY A 62 11.02 -7.69 -2.76
N ARG A 63 10.39 -8.74 -3.31
CA ARG A 63 9.44 -8.62 -4.42
C ARG A 63 7.99 -8.51 -3.94
N CYS A 64 7.21 -7.69 -4.62
CA CYS A 64 5.78 -7.45 -4.38
C CYS A 64 4.98 -7.52 -5.69
N GLY A 65 3.71 -7.91 -5.63
CA GLY A 65 2.78 -7.74 -6.74
C GLY A 65 2.52 -6.27 -7.03
N VAL A 66 2.25 -5.92 -8.29
CA VAL A 66 2.07 -4.51 -8.69
C VAL A 66 0.91 -3.83 -8.00
N CYS A 67 -0.12 -4.57 -7.62
CA CYS A 67 -1.25 -4.04 -6.87
C CYS A 67 -1.28 -4.59 -5.44
N GLY A 68 -0.12 -4.85 -4.83
CA GLY A 68 0.01 -5.16 -3.40
C GLY A 68 -0.26 -6.59 -2.97
N ASP A 69 -0.59 -7.46 -3.91
CA ASP A 69 -0.69 -8.91 -3.70
C ASP A 69 0.70 -9.54 -3.39
N PRO A 70 0.77 -10.67 -2.65
CA PRO A 70 2.04 -11.33 -2.37
C PRO A 70 2.67 -11.88 -3.64
N TRP A 71 3.95 -11.56 -3.89
CA TRP A 71 4.60 -11.88 -5.18
C TRP A 71 4.58 -13.36 -5.54
N HIS A 72 4.75 -14.30 -4.62
CA HIS A 72 4.79 -15.72 -5.00
C HIS A 72 3.43 -16.30 -5.45
N VAL A 73 2.31 -15.63 -5.15
CA VAL A 73 0.97 -16.12 -5.50
C VAL A 73 0.75 -15.97 -7.01
N LYS A 74 0.26 -17.03 -7.66
CA LYS A 74 0.00 -17.02 -9.10
C LYS A 74 -1.20 -16.14 -9.46
N ASP A 75 -2.26 -16.27 -8.69
CA ASP A 75 -3.48 -15.48 -8.83
C ASP A 75 -3.34 -14.19 -8.02
N GLN A 76 -3.34 -13.07 -8.72
CA GLN A 76 -3.15 -11.73 -8.17
C GLN A 76 -4.48 -10.99 -8.33
N PRO A 77 -5.43 -11.12 -7.39
CA PRO A 77 -6.80 -10.66 -7.57
C PRO A 77 -6.93 -9.15 -7.79
N HIS A 78 -5.93 -8.36 -7.41
CA HIS A 78 -5.94 -6.91 -7.60
C HIS A 78 -5.27 -6.48 -8.91
N MET A 79 -4.76 -7.43 -9.70
CA MET A 79 -4.28 -7.21 -11.07
C MET A 79 -5.43 -7.31 -12.07
N ASP A 80 -5.28 -6.64 -13.23
CA ASP A 80 -6.26 -6.78 -14.31
C ASP A 80 -6.29 -8.23 -14.81
N GLY A 81 -7.47 -8.84 -14.84
CA GLY A 81 -7.64 -10.26 -15.16
C GLY A 81 -7.13 -11.27 -14.11
N GLY A 82 -6.77 -10.83 -12.90
CA GLY A 82 -6.48 -11.71 -11.76
C GLY A 82 -5.17 -12.51 -11.85
N ARG A 83 -4.30 -12.24 -12.83
CA ARG A 83 -3.03 -12.96 -13.03
C ARG A 83 -1.88 -11.98 -13.22
N LYS A 84 -0.65 -12.43 -12.96
CA LYS A 84 0.57 -11.72 -13.37
C LYS A 84 0.61 -11.59 -14.90
N THR A 85 0.07 -10.51 -15.44
CA THR A 85 0.15 -10.20 -16.87
C THR A 85 1.57 -9.77 -17.24
N LYS A 86 2.01 -10.00 -18.48
CA LYS A 86 3.32 -9.53 -18.99
C LYS A 86 3.51 -8.01 -18.83
N THR A 87 2.40 -7.27 -18.75
CA THR A 87 2.34 -5.85 -18.43
C THR A 87 1.98 -5.67 -16.97
N SER A 88 2.96 -5.69 -16.08
CA SER A 88 2.81 -4.99 -14.80
C SER A 88 4.10 -5.05 -14.02
N GLY A 89 4.86 -3.96 -14.12
CA GLY A 89 5.87 -3.55 -13.15
C GLY A 89 7.18 -4.31 -13.11
N ASP A 90 8.10 -3.79 -12.30
CA ASP A 90 9.41 -4.38 -12.04
C ASP A 90 9.32 -5.50 -10.98
N SER A 91 10.46 -6.13 -10.69
CA SER A 91 10.53 -7.21 -9.71
C SER A 91 10.14 -6.78 -8.31
N ILE A 92 10.31 -5.50 -7.95
CA ILE A 92 9.91 -4.99 -6.64
C ILE A 92 8.46 -4.54 -6.61
N GLY A 93 7.71 -4.66 -7.71
CA GLY A 93 6.28 -4.35 -7.79
C GLY A 93 5.99 -2.92 -8.24
N LYS A 94 6.97 -2.10 -8.59
CA LYS A 94 6.71 -0.75 -9.10
C LYS A 94 6.14 -0.83 -10.50
N LEU A 95 5.10 -0.06 -10.79
CA LEU A 95 4.54 0.03 -12.14
C LEU A 95 5.61 0.50 -13.13
N ASN A 96 5.66 -0.09 -14.34
CA ASN A 96 6.53 0.35 -15.44
C ASN A 96 5.92 1.62 -16.08
N GLY A 97 5.92 2.72 -15.34
CA GLY A 97 5.37 4.02 -15.74
C GLY A 97 6.13 5.17 -15.09
N GLU A 98 5.54 6.37 -15.16
CA GLU A 98 6.18 7.58 -14.67
C GLU A 98 5.92 7.81 -13.17
N LEU A 99 6.98 8.10 -12.42
CA LEU A 99 6.87 8.45 -11.01
C LEU A 99 6.40 9.91 -10.90
N LEU A 100 5.22 10.11 -10.32
CA LEU A 100 4.63 11.44 -10.21
C LEU A 100 5.34 12.29 -9.14
N GLU A 101 5.55 13.57 -9.44
CA GLU A 101 6.08 14.54 -8.48
C GLU A 101 4.97 15.18 -7.66
N LEU A 102 5.24 15.44 -6.38
CA LEU A 102 4.38 16.27 -5.55
C LEU A 102 4.43 17.73 -6.00
N VAL A 103 3.29 18.42 -5.92
CA VAL A 103 3.23 19.87 -6.18
C VAL A 103 4.15 20.63 -5.21
N THR A 104 4.32 20.14 -3.99
CA THR A 104 5.23 20.67 -2.96
C THR A 104 6.70 20.37 -3.21
N GLY A 105 7.02 19.59 -4.25
CA GLY A 105 8.38 19.15 -4.59
C GLY A 105 8.71 17.74 -4.10
N GLY A 106 9.56 17.06 -4.86
CA GLY A 106 9.98 15.68 -4.60
C GLY A 106 8.92 14.63 -4.94
N THR A 107 9.18 13.38 -4.58
CA THR A 107 8.34 12.21 -4.94
C THR A 107 7.85 11.41 -3.73
N LYS A 108 8.10 11.91 -2.51
CA LYS A 108 7.77 11.23 -1.26
C LYS A 108 7.03 12.17 -0.33
N PHE A 109 5.85 11.74 0.12
CA PHE A 109 5.11 12.39 1.19
C PHE A 109 5.41 11.67 2.51
N ALA A 110 5.88 12.39 3.52
CA ALA A 110 6.22 11.81 4.81
C ALA A 110 4.98 11.72 5.72
N VAL A 111 4.72 10.54 6.25
CA VAL A 111 3.70 10.31 7.28
C VAL A 111 4.40 10.33 8.65
N THR A 112 4.18 11.39 9.43
CA THR A 112 4.91 11.64 10.69
C THR A 112 4.05 11.53 11.94
N GLU A 113 2.73 11.43 11.79
CA GLU A 113 1.78 11.40 12.90
C GLU A 113 1.25 9.99 13.12
N TRP A 114 1.13 9.58 14.39
CA TRP A 114 0.51 8.32 14.77
C TRP A 114 -0.99 8.51 14.94
N GLY A 115 -1.78 7.75 14.18
CA GLY A 115 -3.23 7.81 14.27
C GLY A 115 -3.91 7.44 12.95
N ARG A 116 -5.23 7.61 12.91
CA ARG A 116 -6.03 7.41 11.71
C ARG A 116 -6.28 8.77 11.06
N PHE A 117 -5.65 8.99 9.92
CA PHE A 117 -5.72 10.26 9.20
C PHE A 117 -6.04 10.05 7.72
N LEU A 118 -6.71 11.03 7.13
CA LEU A 118 -6.85 11.16 5.69
C LEU A 118 -5.78 12.11 5.18
N TYR A 119 -4.73 11.57 4.55
CA TYR A 119 -3.70 12.35 3.91
C TYR A 119 -4.13 12.77 2.50
N LYS A 120 -4.09 14.07 2.23
CA LYS A 120 -4.35 14.65 0.92
C LYS A 120 -3.10 15.35 0.43
N TYR A 121 -2.61 14.95 -0.73
CA TYR A 121 -1.49 15.60 -1.40
C TYR A 121 -1.78 15.67 -2.89
N GLN A 122 -1.20 16.68 -3.54
CA GLN A 122 -1.36 16.90 -4.97
C GLN A 122 -0.10 16.45 -5.70
N VAL A 123 -0.31 15.79 -6.83
CA VAL A 123 0.75 15.34 -7.72
C VAL A 123 0.61 16.00 -9.09
N ARG A 124 1.72 16.19 -9.78
CA ARG A 124 1.76 16.68 -11.16
C ARG A 124 1.58 15.50 -12.10
N LEU A 125 0.58 15.57 -12.96
CA LEU A 125 0.48 14.68 -14.10
C LEU A 125 1.43 15.18 -15.20
N PRO A 126 2.10 14.27 -15.95
CA PRO A 126 2.92 14.65 -17.09
C PRO A 126 2.05 15.34 -18.15
N SER A 127 2.52 16.49 -18.68
CA SER A 127 1.70 17.38 -19.51
C SER A 127 1.15 16.74 -20.80
N ASN A 128 1.82 15.71 -21.31
CA ASN A 128 1.44 15.01 -22.53
C ASN A 128 0.84 13.62 -22.25
N LEU A 129 0.63 13.25 -20.98
CA LEU A 129 0.07 11.95 -20.64
C LEU A 129 -1.44 11.96 -20.90
N LYS A 130 -1.89 11.15 -21.85
CA LYS A 130 -3.30 10.83 -22.08
C LYS A 130 -3.48 9.34 -22.07
N CYS A 131 -4.54 8.86 -21.42
CA CYS A 131 -4.79 7.43 -21.33
C CYS A 131 -6.27 7.14 -21.08
N GLU A 132 -6.81 6.19 -21.85
CA GLU A 132 -8.20 5.72 -21.73
C GLU A 132 -8.38 4.73 -20.58
N ARG A 133 -7.38 3.87 -20.36
CA ARG A 133 -7.35 2.89 -19.27
C ARG A 133 -5.94 2.85 -18.70
N CYS A 134 -5.74 3.56 -17.60
CA CYS A 134 -4.45 3.65 -16.93
C CYS A 134 -4.58 3.29 -15.46
N VAL A 135 -3.46 2.81 -14.90
CA VAL A 135 -3.38 2.40 -13.51
C VAL A 135 -2.54 3.42 -12.76
N LEU A 136 -3.14 4.04 -11.73
CA LEU A 136 -2.41 4.80 -10.74
C LEU A 136 -1.98 3.85 -9.62
N GLN A 137 -0.67 3.74 -9.39
CA GLN A 137 -0.13 2.97 -8.28
C GLN A 137 0.17 3.90 -7.10
N TRP A 138 -0.43 3.60 -5.95
CA TRP A 138 -0.03 4.18 -4.67
C TRP A 138 0.89 3.22 -3.93
N TRP A 139 1.99 3.73 -3.41
CA TRP A 139 3.01 2.95 -2.73
C TRP A 139 3.35 3.59 -1.38
N TYR A 140 3.11 2.86 -0.30
CA TYR A 140 3.45 3.27 1.05
C TYR A 140 4.43 2.29 1.68
N LYS A 141 5.65 2.75 1.96
CA LYS A 141 6.61 2.03 2.79
C LYS A 141 6.41 2.44 4.25
N GLY A 142 6.09 1.47 5.11
CA GLY A 142 6.01 1.66 6.55
C GLY A 142 7.35 2.06 7.18
N GLY A 143 7.32 2.38 8.48
CA GLY A 143 8.51 2.81 9.22
C GLY A 143 8.51 2.39 10.69
N ASN A 144 7.63 1.44 11.05
CA ASN A 144 7.38 1.01 12.42
C ASN A 144 8.12 -0.28 12.78
N ASN A 145 8.84 -0.91 11.84
CA ASN A 145 9.70 -2.05 12.18
C ASN A 145 11.09 -1.53 12.57
N TRP A 146 11.65 -2.10 13.62
CA TRP A 146 13.06 -1.93 13.94
C TRP A 146 13.90 -2.83 13.04
N GLY A 147 14.99 -2.30 12.48
CA GLY A 147 15.92 -3.09 11.70
C GLY A 147 17.28 -2.42 11.57
N CYS A 148 18.17 -3.05 10.79
CA CYS A 148 19.50 -2.53 10.52
C CYS A 148 19.73 -2.39 9.01
N GLU A 149 20.37 -1.30 8.60
CA GLU A 149 20.73 -1.01 7.21
C GLU A 149 22.02 -0.18 7.19
N GLY A 150 23.02 -0.61 6.39
CA GLY A 150 24.28 0.12 6.25
C GLY A 150 25.06 0.33 7.56
N GLY A 151 25.00 -0.63 8.48
CA GLY A 151 25.70 -0.56 9.78
C GLY A 151 25.01 0.32 10.84
N LYS A 152 23.84 0.88 10.54
CA LYS A 152 22.99 1.59 11.51
C LYS A 152 21.76 0.76 11.83
N CYS A 153 21.30 0.81 13.08
CA CYS A 153 20.08 0.13 13.50
C CYS A 153 19.11 1.10 14.18
N GLY A 154 17.82 0.90 13.95
CA GLY A 154 16.79 1.83 14.40
C GLY A 154 15.42 1.56 13.79
N MET A 155 14.44 2.33 14.25
CA MET A 155 13.08 2.32 13.71
C MET A 155 13.08 2.79 12.25
N GLY A 156 12.36 2.07 11.38
CA GLY A 156 12.24 2.38 9.96
C GLY A 156 13.44 1.96 9.10
N LEU A 157 14.48 1.38 9.71
CA LEU A 157 15.64 0.83 9.00
C LEU A 157 15.43 -0.64 8.65
N GLY A 158 16.11 -1.09 7.59
CA GLY A 158 16.03 -2.48 7.13
C GLY A 158 14.64 -2.82 6.54
N PRO A 159 14.25 -4.11 6.58
CA PRO A 159 12.97 -4.59 6.06
C PRO A 159 11.77 -3.90 6.71
N GLN A 160 10.96 -3.22 5.90
CA GLN A 160 9.70 -2.63 6.31
C GLN A 160 8.53 -3.33 5.62
N GLU A 161 7.32 -3.09 6.13
CA GLU A 161 6.10 -3.45 5.43
C GLU A 161 5.80 -2.45 4.32
N HIS A 162 5.19 -2.92 3.24
CA HIS A 162 4.89 -2.11 2.06
C HIS A 162 3.44 -2.32 1.65
N PHE A 163 2.67 -1.24 1.58
CA PHE A 163 1.29 -1.24 1.13
C PHE A 163 1.23 -0.68 -0.29
N VAL A 164 0.63 -1.42 -1.20
CA VAL A 164 0.57 -1.05 -2.62
C VAL A 164 -0.86 -1.18 -3.09
N ASN A 165 -1.38 -0.14 -3.73
CA ASN A 165 -2.74 -0.14 -4.27
C ASN A 165 -2.73 0.33 -5.72
N CYS A 166 -3.70 -0.12 -6.48
CA CYS A 166 -3.93 0.30 -7.86
C CYS A 166 -5.33 0.89 -8.00
N ALA A 167 -5.43 2.06 -8.62
CA ALA A 167 -6.70 2.65 -9.03
C ALA A 167 -6.76 2.77 -10.55
N ASP A 168 -7.91 2.45 -11.13
CA ASP A 168 -8.17 2.59 -12.56
C ASP A 168 -8.63 4.02 -12.85
N ILE A 169 -7.90 4.72 -13.71
CA ILE A 169 -8.14 6.11 -14.06
C ILE A 169 -8.17 6.31 -15.58
N LYS A 170 -8.70 7.46 -15.98
CA LYS A 170 -8.61 8.03 -17.33
C LYS A 170 -8.00 9.41 -17.21
N ILE A 171 -7.01 9.71 -18.05
CA ILE A 171 -6.44 11.06 -18.16
C ILE A 171 -6.90 11.65 -19.48
N VAL A 172 -7.75 12.67 -19.37
CA VAL A 172 -8.30 13.44 -20.49
C VAL A 172 -7.45 14.68 -20.76
N ALA A 173 -7.50 15.14 -22.01
CA ALA A 173 -6.84 16.35 -22.48
C ALA A 173 -7.50 17.63 -21.93
#